data_AF-A0A0H3D2E7-F1
#
_entry.id   AF-A0A0H3D2E7-F1
#
_cell.length_a   1.000
_cell.length_b   1.000
_cell.length_c   1.000
_cell.angle_alpha   90.00
_cell.angle_beta   90.00
_cell.angle_gamma   90.00
#
_symmetry.space_group_name_H-M   'P 1'
#
loop_
_entity.id
_entity.type
_entity.pdbx_description
1 polymer ?
#
loop_
_entity_poly.entity_id
_entity_poly.type
_entity_poly.pdbx_seq_one_letter_code
_entity_poly.pdbx_strand_id
1 'polypeptide(L)'
;MEVLAPQWVLTASHCAGRNPTGARAGVPKGRQQDAAIRYASGPGCAPWHGTSGAALLGPDGTTVAGIHNTHNDSGEQCSADNPCEVDSAGAVTSVPGRGYGQQVAGIAACLKGSEVDLTRPGCPLTGA
;
A
#
# COMPACT_ATOMS: atom_id res chain seq x y z
N MET A 1 -6.98 -17.10 16.06
CA MET A 1 -7.81 -15.92 15.78
C MET A 1 -7.25 -15.30 14.52
N GLU A 2 -7.93 -15.52 13.42
CA GLU A 2 -7.55 -15.11 12.08
C GLU A 2 -7.79 -13.60 11.96
N VAL A 3 -6.75 -12.83 11.67
CA VAL A 3 -6.87 -11.38 11.49
C VAL A 3 -7.45 -11.16 10.10
N LEU A 4 -8.78 -11.03 10.04
CA LEU A 4 -9.47 -10.40 8.92
C LEU A 4 -9.09 -8.92 8.94
N ALA A 5 -8.01 -8.58 8.23
CA ALA A 5 -7.62 -7.19 8.11
C ALA A 5 -8.71 -6.43 7.31
N PRO A 6 -9.15 -5.25 7.77
CA PRO A 6 -10.17 -4.45 7.08
C PRO A 6 -9.69 -4.06 5.67
N GLN A 7 -10.62 -3.75 4.75
CA GLN A 7 -10.42 -3.45 3.32
C GLN A 7 -9.44 -2.29 2.98
N TRP A 8 -8.68 -1.78 3.95
CA TRP A 8 -7.65 -0.74 3.79
C TRP A 8 -6.22 -1.24 4.08
N VAL A 9 -5.99 -2.57 4.13
CA VAL A 9 -4.76 -3.19 4.66
C VAL A 9 -3.46 -2.47 4.22
N LEU A 10 -2.87 -1.74 5.16
CA LEU A 10 -1.48 -1.28 5.12
C LEU A 10 -0.58 -2.51 5.07
N THR A 11 0.19 -2.67 3.99
CA THR A 11 1.20 -3.72 3.95
C THR A 11 2.57 -3.24 3.50
N ALA A 12 3.32 -2.69 4.46
CA ALA A 12 4.73 -2.95 4.76
C ALA A 12 5.27 -1.80 5.62
N SER A 13 5.21 -1.93 6.94
CA SER A 13 5.97 -1.08 7.86
C SER A 13 7.42 -1.57 7.89
N HIS A 14 8.32 -0.88 7.17
CA HIS A 14 9.77 -1.00 7.41
C HIS A 14 10.34 0.14 8.27
N CYS A 15 9.54 1.16 8.60
CA CYS A 15 9.99 2.30 9.40
C CYS A 15 9.04 2.57 10.57
N ALA A 16 9.05 1.71 11.59
CA ALA A 16 8.52 2.05 12.91
C ALA A 16 9.63 1.83 13.94
N GLY A 17 10.27 2.92 14.39
CA GLY A 17 11.37 2.93 15.36
C GLY A 17 11.02 2.45 16.78
N ARG A 18 9.84 1.83 16.96
CA ARG A 18 9.44 1.08 18.15
C ARG A 18 8.63 -0.13 17.70
N ASN A 19 9.31 -1.27 17.54
CA ASN A 19 8.65 -2.57 17.37
C ASN A 19 7.79 -2.85 18.61
N PRO A 20 6.50 -3.20 18.49
CA PRO A 20 5.81 -3.89 19.56
C PRO A 20 6.60 -5.17 19.84
N THR A 21 7.06 -5.34 21.07
CA THR A 21 7.80 -6.53 21.53
C THR A 21 6.90 -7.75 21.38
N GLY A 22 6.93 -8.39 20.20
CA GLY A 22 6.02 -9.47 19.82
C GLY A 22 5.63 -9.52 18.34
N ALA A 23 5.90 -8.48 17.55
CA ALA A 23 5.65 -8.51 16.11
C ALA A 23 6.60 -9.49 15.41
N ARG A 24 6.08 -10.65 14.98
CA ARG A 24 6.78 -11.53 14.04
C ARG A 24 6.61 -10.93 12.65
N ALA A 25 7.72 -10.58 12.00
CA ALA A 25 7.73 -10.28 10.57
C ALA A 25 7.40 -11.58 9.81
N GLY A 26 6.13 -11.81 9.51
CA GLY A 26 5.72 -12.81 8.53
C GLY A 26 5.88 -12.24 7.13
N VAL A 27 6.40 -13.03 6.19
CA VAL A 27 6.29 -12.75 4.75
C VAL A 27 4.96 -13.39 4.31
N PRO A 28 3.87 -12.63 4.17
CA PRO A 28 2.58 -13.20 3.81
C PRO A 28 2.65 -13.60 2.34
N LYS A 29 2.52 -14.89 2.05
CA LYS A 29 2.31 -15.38 0.68
C LYS A 29 0.86 -15.08 0.29
N GLY A 30 0.65 -14.39 -0.83
CA GLY A 30 -0.68 -14.04 -1.34
C GLY A 30 -1.26 -12.79 -0.66
N ARG A 31 -0.69 -11.61 -0.96
CA ARG A 31 -1.23 -10.32 -0.51
C ARG A 31 -2.08 -9.71 -1.62
N GLN A 32 -3.36 -9.55 -1.36
CA GLN A 32 -4.25 -8.74 -2.18
C GLN A 32 -4.26 -7.31 -1.64
N GLN A 33 -4.15 -6.33 -2.53
CA GLN A 33 -4.34 -4.91 -2.22
C GLN A 33 -5.58 -4.45 -2.97
N ASP A 34 -6.56 -3.95 -2.24
CA ASP A 34 -7.75 -3.38 -2.83
C ASP A 34 -7.54 -1.89 -3.07
N ALA A 35 -7.97 -1.42 -4.25
CA ALA A 35 -7.87 -0.03 -4.67
C ALA A 35 -6.45 0.56 -4.59
N ALA A 36 -5.42 -0.21 -4.95
CA ALA A 36 -4.06 0.30 -5.05
C ALA A 36 -3.93 1.40 -6.12
N ILE A 37 -3.11 2.42 -5.86
CA ILE A 37 -2.68 3.39 -6.86
C ILE A 37 -1.73 2.68 -7.81
N ARG A 38 -2.09 2.71 -9.09
CA ARG A 38 -1.24 2.27 -10.19
C ARG A 38 -0.43 3.46 -10.71
N TYR A 39 0.88 3.33 -10.81
CA TYR A 39 1.73 4.34 -11.44
C TYR A 39 2.78 3.70 -12.37
N ALA A 40 3.21 4.47 -13.37
CA ALA A 40 4.23 4.06 -14.31
C ALA A 40 5.59 4.59 -13.88
N SER A 41 6.63 3.81 -14.16
CA SER A 41 8.00 4.28 -14.03
C SER A 41 8.28 5.40 -15.04
N GLY A 42 8.85 6.50 -14.57
CA GLY A 42 9.33 7.61 -15.39
C GLY A 42 10.81 7.90 -15.14
N PRO A 43 11.44 8.77 -15.96
CA PRO A 43 12.81 9.22 -15.71
C PRO A 43 12.91 9.89 -14.33
N GLY A 44 13.65 9.27 -13.40
CA GLY A 44 13.80 9.75 -12.02
C GLY A 44 12.71 9.31 -11.04
N CYS A 45 11.71 8.53 -11.48
CA CYS A 45 10.68 7.95 -10.62
C CYS A 45 10.41 6.51 -11.07
N ALA A 46 11.28 5.59 -10.68
CA ALA A 46 11.14 4.16 -10.92
C ALA A 46 11.16 3.41 -9.57
N PRO A 47 10.19 2.53 -9.28
CA PRO A 47 10.21 1.69 -8.11
C PRO A 47 11.32 0.65 -8.26
N TRP A 48 12.19 0.58 -7.26
CA TRP A 48 13.30 -0.37 -7.19
C TRP A 48 13.21 -1.12 -5.87
N HIS A 49 13.88 -2.26 -5.77
CA HIS A 49 13.96 -2.98 -4.49
C HIS A 49 14.47 -2.04 -3.39
N GLY A 50 13.73 -1.97 -2.28
CA GLY A 50 14.03 -1.06 -1.17
C GLY A 50 13.34 0.31 -1.23
N THR A 51 12.63 0.67 -2.31
CA THR A 51 11.80 1.90 -2.31
C THR A 51 10.48 1.74 -1.56
N SER A 52 10.13 0.54 -1.09
CA SER A 52 8.92 0.27 -0.30
C SER A 52 8.82 1.22 0.89
N GLY A 53 7.67 1.88 1.04
CA GLY A 53 7.45 2.94 2.02
C GLY A 53 7.62 4.36 1.47
N ALA A 54 8.13 4.54 0.24
CA ALA A 54 8.23 5.85 -0.38
C ALA A 54 6.85 6.50 -0.60
N ALA A 55 6.76 7.81 -0.36
CA ALA A 55 5.55 8.58 -0.60
C ALA A 55 5.28 8.74 -2.09
N LEU A 56 4.03 8.48 -2.49
CA LEU A 56 3.49 8.86 -3.79
C LEU A 56 2.87 10.24 -3.63
N LEU A 57 3.46 11.24 -4.28
CA LEU A 57 3.01 12.62 -4.20
C LEU A 57 1.96 12.92 -5.28
N GLY A 58 0.98 13.75 -4.93
CA GLY A 58 0.03 14.31 -5.89
C GLY A 58 0.69 15.31 -6.84
N PRO A 59 -0.08 15.84 -7.81
CA PRO A 59 0.44 16.79 -8.80
C PRO A 59 1.00 18.09 -8.20
N ASP A 60 0.61 18.44 -6.97
CA ASP A 60 1.11 19.60 -6.24
C ASP A 60 2.51 19.39 -5.64
N GLY A 61 3.03 18.15 -5.64
CA GLY A 61 4.32 17.80 -5.07
C GLY A 61 4.38 17.84 -3.54
N THR A 62 3.25 18.06 -2.85
CA THR A 62 3.21 18.23 -1.38
C THR A 62 2.18 17.33 -0.71
N THR A 63 1.14 16.91 -1.43
CA THR A 63 0.12 16.02 -0.91
C THR A 63 0.57 14.58 -1.07
N VAL A 64 0.65 13.83 0.04
CA VAL A 64 0.87 12.37 0.00
C VAL A 64 -0.43 11.70 -0.43
N ALA A 65 -0.47 11.16 -1.64
CA ALA A 65 -1.61 10.45 -2.19
C ALA A 65 -1.61 8.96 -1.81
N GLY A 66 -0.41 8.38 -1.63
CA GLY A 66 -0.25 7.00 -1.22
C GLY A 66 1.16 6.66 -0.78
N ILE A 67 1.36 5.39 -0.42
CA ILE A 67 2.65 4.82 -0.05
C ILE A 67 2.97 3.68 -1.01
N HIS A 68 4.13 3.72 -1.65
CA HIS A 68 4.59 2.63 -2.51
C HIS A 68 4.80 1.36 -1.68
N ASN A 69 4.20 0.25 -2.13
CA ASN A 69 4.34 -1.04 -1.47
C ASN A 69 5.29 -1.94 -2.26
N THR A 70 5.01 -2.11 -3.55
CA THR A 70 5.67 -3.09 -4.41
C THR A 70 5.54 -2.70 -5.89
N HIS A 71 6.29 -3.37 -6.75
CA HIS A 71 6.19 -3.26 -8.20
C HIS A 71 6.34 -4.65 -8.82
N ASN A 72 5.92 -4.78 -10.08
CA ASN A 72 6.12 -5.99 -10.85
C ASN A 72 7.49 -5.95 -11.52
N ASP A 73 8.37 -6.90 -11.20
CA ASP A 73 9.76 -6.92 -11.69
C ASP A 73 9.89 -7.39 -13.14
N SER A 74 9.28 -8.54 -13.47
CA SER A 74 9.59 -9.32 -14.68
C SER A 74 8.39 -9.54 -15.60
N GLY A 75 7.19 -9.13 -15.21
CA GLY A 75 5.94 -9.34 -15.94
C GLY A 75 5.21 -10.61 -15.54
N GLU A 76 5.71 -11.38 -14.58
CA GLU A 76 5.02 -12.57 -14.11
C GLU A 76 3.67 -12.22 -13.46
N GLN A 77 2.73 -13.17 -13.49
CA GLN A 77 1.40 -12.98 -12.95
C GLN A 77 1.33 -13.49 -11.52
N CYS A 78 1.13 -12.57 -10.58
CA CYS A 78 0.79 -12.86 -9.19
C CYS A 78 1.82 -13.78 -8.49
N SER A 79 3.11 -13.67 -8.86
CA SER A 79 4.20 -14.43 -8.24
C SER A 79 4.95 -13.57 -7.22
N ALA A 80 5.97 -14.14 -6.58
CA ALA A 80 6.83 -13.37 -5.69
C ALA A 80 7.44 -12.19 -6.45
N ASP A 81 7.42 -10.99 -5.85
CA ASP A 81 7.91 -9.73 -6.45
C ASP A 81 7.24 -9.33 -7.78
N ASN A 82 6.13 -9.99 -8.14
CA ASN A 82 5.40 -9.75 -9.37
C ASN A 82 3.89 -9.66 -9.13
N PRO A 83 3.42 -8.57 -8.50
CA PRO A 83 1.99 -8.28 -8.38
C PRO A 83 1.29 -8.21 -9.74
N CYS A 84 0.01 -8.55 -9.75
CA CYS A 84 -0.87 -8.51 -10.91
C CYS A 84 -2.13 -7.68 -10.60
N GLU A 85 -2.79 -7.19 -11.63
CA GLU A 85 -4.09 -6.52 -11.58
C GLU A 85 -5.18 -7.55 -11.90
N VAL A 86 -6.13 -7.73 -10.99
CA VAL A 86 -7.32 -8.58 -11.20
C VAL A 86 -8.52 -7.65 -11.33
N ASP A 87 -9.23 -7.71 -12.44
CA ASP A 87 -10.43 -6.89 -12.65
C ASP A 87 -11.69 -7.51 -12.02
N SER A 88 -12.82 -6.81 -12.12
CA SER A 88 -14.10 -7.26 -11.58
C SER A 88 -14.65 -8.53 -12.23
N ALA A 89 -14.18 -8.88 -13.43
CA ALA A 89 -14.53 -10.11 -14.13
C ALA A 89 -13.54 -11.26 -13.83
N GLY A 90 -12.51 -11.01 -13.02
CA GLY A 90 -11.46 -11.96 -12.68
C GLY A 90 -10.34 -12.06 -13.73
N ALA A 91 -10.32 -11.16 -14.73
CA ALA A 91 -9.23 -11.15 -15.70
C ALA A 91 -7.95 -10.63 -15.04
N VAL A 92 -6.86 -11.36 -15.24
CA VAL A 92 -5.55 -11.07 -14.67
C VAL A 92 -4.67 -10.38 -15.71
N THR A 93 -4.07 -9.27 -15.32
CA THR A 93 -3.07 -8.56 -16.13
C THR A 93 -1.82 -8.29 -15.31
N SER A 94 -0.65 -8.37 -15.93
CA SER A 94 0.63 -8.01 -15.33
C SER A 94 1.39 -7.11 -16.30
N VAL A 95 2.05 -6.09 -15.76
CA VAL A 95 2.84 -5.16 -16.57
C VAL A 95 4.22 -5.04 -15.92
N PRO A 96 5.31 -5.46 -16.61
CA PRO A 96 6.66 -5.28 -16.10
C PRO A 96 6.97 -3.83 -15.72
N GLY A 97 7.65 -3.64 -14.60
CA GLY A 97 8.01 -2.34 -14.03
C GLY A 97 6.83 -1.52 -13.48
N ARG A 98 5.62 -2.09 -13.38
CA ARG A 98 4.45 -1.38 -12.86
C ARG A 98 4.54 -1.24 -11.35
N GLY A 99 4.44 0.00 -10.86
CA GLY A 99 4.40 0.30 -9.44
C GLY A 99 2.99 0.33 -8.86
N TYR A 100 2.87 -0.15 -7.63
CA TYR A 100 1.63 -0.18 -6.85
C TYR A 100 1.85 0.43 -5.47
N GLY A 101 0.93 1.29 -5.04
CA GLY A 101 0.94 1.88 -3.71
C GLY A 101 -0.42 1.92 -3.03
N GLN A 102 -0.43 1.86 -1.70
CA GLN A 102 -1.68 1.96 -0.93
C GLN A 102 -2.10 3.42 -0.79
N GLN A 103 -3.38 3.71 -1.05
CA GLN A 103 -3.95 5.04 -0.82
C GLN A 103 -3.95 5.40 0.67
N VAL A 104 -3.67 6.66 1.00
CA VAL A 104 -3.72 7.17 2.39
C VAL A 104 -4.97 8.00 2.70
N ALA A 105 -5.87 8.20 1.73
CA ALA A 105 -7.07 9.01 1.92
C ALA A 105 -7.96 8.53 3.09
N GLY A 106 -8.02 7.21 3.33
CA GLY A 106 -8.73 6.64 4.48
C GLY A 106 -8.15 7.06 5.82
N ILE A 107 -6.84 7.29 5.91
CA ILE A 107 -6.18 7.79 7.12
C ILE A 107 -6.50 9.28 7.29
N ALA A 108 -6.47 10.06 6.21
CA ALA A 108 -6.76 11.49 6.26
C ALA A 108 -8.16 11.81 6.81
N ALA A 109 -9.16 10.97 6.53
CA ALA A 109 -10.51 11.09 7.09
C ALA A 109 -10.52 11.02 8.64
N CYS A 110 -9.56 10.31 9.22
CA CYS A 110 -9.40 10.13 10.66
C CYS A 110 -8.51 11.19 11.32
N LEU A 111 -7.95 12.17 10.60
CA LEU A 111 -7.05 13.15 11.21
C LEU A 111 -7.80 14.38 11.74
N LYS A 112 -7.52 14.79 12.99
CA LYS A 112 -7.88 16.10 13.55
C LYS A 112 -6.60 16.90 13.78
N GLY A 113 -6.26 17.77 12.83
CA GLY A 113 -4.92 18.38 12.81
C GLY A 113 -3.87 17.32 12.51
N SER A 114 -2.88 17.17 13.39
CA SER A 114 -1.81 16.16 13.28
C SER A 114 -2.08 14.88 14.07
N GLU A 115 -3.24 14.75 14.70
CA GLU A 115 -3.59 13.60 15.54
C GLU A 115 -4.61 12.69 14.84
N VAL A 116 -4.47 11.37 15.05
CA VAL A 116 -5.47 10.39 14.61
C VAL A 116 -6.60 10.36 15.64
N ASP A 117 -7.81 10.65 15.17
CA ASP A 117 -9.07 10.61 15.89
C ASP A 117 -10.03 9.63 15.19
N LEU A 118 -10.09 8.41 15.73
CA LEU A 118 -10.94 7.34 15.19
C LEU A 118 -12.44 7.59 15.39
N THR A 119 -12.82 8.60 16.19
CA THR A 119 -14.23 8.93 16.43
C THR A 119 -14.81 9.88 15.38
N ARG A 120 -13.98 10.39 14.47
CA ARG A 120 -14.42 11.31 13.42
C ARG A 120 -15.47 10.66 12.52
N PRO A 121 -16.58 11.37 12.20
CA PRO A 121 -17.53 10.92 11.20
C PRO A 121 -16.82 10.60 9.88
N GLY A 122 -17.02 9.39 9.36
CA GLY A 122 -16.41 8.95 8.12
C GLY A 122 -14.97 8.42 8.23
N CYS A 123 -14.41 8.29 9.45
CA CYS A 123 -13.16 7.56 9.64
C CYS A 123 -13.38 6.05 9.38
N PRO A 124 -12.73 5.45 8.36
CA PRO A 124 -12.93 4.03 8.04
C PRO A 124 -12.02 3.10 8.86
N LEU A 125 -11.12 3.66 9.66
CA LEU A 125 -10.17 2.88 10.44
C LEU A 125 -10.83 2.33 11.71
N THR A 126 -10.58 1.06 12.00
CA THR A 126 -11.05 0.41 13.23
C THR A 126 -10.06 0.65 14.38
N GLY A 127 -10.57 0.72 15.61
CA GLY A 127 -9.72 0.70 16.81
C GLY A 127 -9.01 -0.64 17.00
N ALA A 128 -7.99 -0.64 17.86
CA ALA A 128 -7.27 -1.82 18.30
C ALA A 128 -8.03 -2.58 19.40
#